data_AF-A0A833UH36-F1
#
_entry.id   AF-A0A833UH36-F1
#
_cell.length_a   1.000
_cell.length_b   1.000
_cell.length_c   1.000
_cell.angle_alpha   90.00
_cell.angle_beta   90.00
_cell.angle_gamma   90.00
#
_symmetry.space_group_name_H-M   'P 1'
#
loop_
_entity.id
_entity.type
_entity.pdbx_description
1 polymer ?
#
loop_
_entity_poly.entity_id
_entity_poly.type
_entity_poly.pdbx_seq_one_letter_code
_entity_poly.pdbx_strand_id
1 'polypeptide(L)'
;MYRETEKATYNMEHCWCLLRHQSKWQQHVSMLSTRRKPHGKRHAMAESTPLGDDTIDDNEEVIFERPPGKKTEKERERKRKAAESCDAEFVEALTCMTNDRAVFMSERRQATSKLDVDRAQLLVKKKRRNDTENRKIDMEIMKMDLAGMNGMQREYFLNLQKEVFEKSRKRFSSPSQ
;
A
#
# COMPACT_ATOMS: atom_id res chain seq x y z
N MET A 1 13.33 -0.14 -26.12
CA MET A 1 12.40 0.78 -26.81
C MET A 1 12.44 2.21 -26.25
N TYR A 2 11.65 2.63 -25.25
CA TYR A 2 11.63 4.06 -24.82
C TYR A 2 12.96 4.58 -24.22
N ARG A 3 13.64 3.78 -23.39
CA ARG A 3 14.98 4.14 -22.87
C ARG A 3 16.05 4.21 -23.96
N GLU A 4 15.88 3.42 -25.03
CA GLU A 4 16.82 3.38 -26.15
C GLU A 4 16.64 4.59 -27.08
N THR A 5 15.41 5.11 -27.23
CA THR A 5 15.10 6.26 -28.09
C THR A 5 15.28 7.60 -27.36
N GLU A 6 14.75 7.73 -26.14
CA GLU A 6 14.66 9.02 -25.44
C GLU A 6 15.78 9.23 -24.41
N LYS A 7 16.66 8.23 -24.22
CA LYS A 7 17.74 8.20 -23.20
C LYS A 7 17.29 8.58 -21.78
N ALA A 8 15.98 8.51 -21.51
CA ALA A 8 15.35 8.90 -20.26
C ALA A 8 14.58 7.72 -19.64
N THR A 9 14.44 7.75 -18.31
CA THR A 9 13.59 6.79 -17.59
C THR A 9 12.13 7.09 -17.89
N TYR A 10 11.39 6.10 -18.41
CA TYR A 10 9.94 6.23 -18.59
C TYR A 10 9.26 6.52 -17.25
N ASN A 11 8.62 7.68 -17.13
CA ASN A 11 7.81 8.08 -15.98
C ASN A 11 6.33 8.16 -16.39
N MET A 12 5.42 7.92 -15.44
CA MET A 12 3.98 8.00 -15.67
C MET A 12 3.51 9.42 -16.03
N GLU A 13 4.33 10.43 -15.70
CA GLU A 13 4.11 11.83 -16.06
C GLU A 13 4.23 12.07 -17.57
N HIS A 14 5.11 11.34 -18.27
CA HIS A 14 5.18 11.38 -19.73
C HIS A 14 3.88 10.87 -20.38
N CYS A 15 3.29 9.78 -19.84
CA CYS A 15 1.99 9.28 -20.29
C CYS A 15 0.90 10.32 -20.12
N TRP A 16 0.91 11.04 -18.99
CA TRP A 16 -0.03 12.11 -18.72
C TRP A 16 0.11 13.26 -19.73
N CYS A 17 1.32 13.70 -20.03
CA CYS A 17 1.56 14.75 -21.02
C CYS A 17 1.07 14.37 -22.43
N LEU A 18 1.21 13.11 -22.82
CA LEU A 18 0.71 12.60 -24.11
C LEU A 18 -0.82 12.46 -24.16
N LEU A 19 -1.43 12.00 -23.07
CA LEU A 19 -2.85 11.63 -23.06
C LEU A 19 -3.79 12.77 -22.64
N ARG A 20 -3.30 13.78 -21.91
CA ARG A 20 -4.13 14.87 -21.37
C ARG A 20 -4.90 15.65 -22.43
N HIS A 21 -4.41 15.76 -23.66
CA HIS A 21 -5.09 16.49 -24.74
C HIS A 21 -5.96 15.61 -25.63
N GLN A 22 -6.00 14.29 -25.39
CA GLN A 22 -6.85 13.38 -26.15
C GLN A 22 -8.32 13.61 -25.80
N SER A 23 -9.17 13.71 -26.82
CA SER A 23 -10.60 14.03 -26.67
C SER A 23 -11.33 13.04 -25.76
N LYS A 24 -11.00 11.75 -25.84
CA LYS A 24 -11.51 10.69 -24.96
C LYS A 24 -11.19 10.95 -23.48
N TRP A 25 -10.00 11.48 -23.20
CA TRP A 25 -9.57 11.82 -21.84
C TRP A 25 -10.22 13.10 -21.32
N GLN A 26 -10.33 14.13 -22.17
CA GLN A 26 -11.02 15.37 -21.84
C GLN A 26 -12.50 15.13 -21.51
N GLN A 27 -13.21 14.33 -22.33
CA GLN A 27 -14.60 13.94 -22.07
C GLN A 27 -14.77 13.25 -20.71
N HIS A 28 -13.87 12.31 -20.38
CA HIS A 28 -13.91 11.60 -19.10
C HIS A 28 -13.72 12.56 -17.90
N VAL A 29 -12.78 13.50 -17.99
CA VAL A 29 -12.55 14.51 -16.96
C VAL A 29 -13.76 15.45 -16.80
N SER A 30 -14.37 15.89 -17.90
CA SER A 30 -15.60 16.71 -17.86
C SER A 30 -16.77 15.96 -17.21
N MET A 31 -16.96 14.67 -17.51
CA MET A 31 -18.00 13.85 -16.89
C MET A 31 -17.81 13.70 -15.37
N LEU A 32 -16.57 13.53 -14.91
CA LEU A 32 -16.25 13.46 -13.48
C LEU A 32 -16.58 14.77 -12.75
N SER A 33 -16.39 15.92 -13.41
CA SER A 33 -16.69 17.25 -12.83
C SER A 33 -18.19 17.51 -12.69
N THR A 34 -19.02 16.96 -13.58
CA THR A 34 -20.48 17.18 -13.59
C THR A 34 -21.26 16.38 -12.54
N ARG A 35 -20.67 15.37 -11.89
CA ARG A 35 -21.34 14.59 -10.82
C ARG A 35 -21.51 15.35 -9.50
N ARG A 36 -21.05 16.60 -9.39
CA ARG A 36 -21.08 17.40 -8.14
C ARG A 36 -22.07 18.59 -8.16
N LYS A 37 -23.27 18.45 -8.74
CA LYS A 37 -24.34 19.44 -8.51
C LYS A 37 -25.38 18.89 -7.51
N PRO A 38 -25.57 19.51 -6.33
CA PRO A 38 -26.66 19.17 -5.43
C PRO A 38 -27.99 19.54 -6.08
N HIS A 39 -28.95 18.61 -6.10
CA HIS A 39 -30.32 18.88 -6.56
C HIS A 39 -31.03 19.80 -5.56
N GLY A 40 -31.37 21.01 -5.98
CA GLY A 40 -32.16 21.95 -5.19
C GLY A 40 -33.57 21.43 -4.92
N LYS A 41 -34.01 21.52 -3.67
CA LYS A 41 -35.38 21.20 -3.23
C LYS A 41 -36.37 22.16 -3.90
N ARG A 42 -37.38 21.64 -4.59
CA ARG A 42 -38.60 22.39 -4.96
C ARG A 42 -39.73 22.01 -4.00
N HIS A 43 -40.46 23.03 -3.57
CA HIS A 43 -41.53 23.00 -2.58
C HIS A 43 -42.83 22.40 -3.13
N ALA A 44 -43.57 21.70 -2.27
CA ALA A 44 -44.95 21.29 -2.48
C ALA A 44 -45.90 22.42 -2.03
N MET A 45 -46.93 22.73 -2.83
CA MET A 45 -48.14 23.44 -2.40
C MET A 45 -49.36 22.92 -3.20
N ALA A 46 -50.51 23.07 -2.55
CA ALA A 46 -51.73 22.27 -2.62
C ALA A 46 -52.83 22.82 -3.57
N GLU A 47 -54.06 22.31 -3.37
CA GLU A 47 -55.39 22.83 -3.77
C GLU A 47 -55.95 22.38 -5.15
N SER A 48 -57.21 21.94 -5.35
CA SER A 48 -58.47 21.93 -4.56
C SER A 48 -59.50 20.90 -5.11
N THR A 49 -60.45 20.51 -4.26
CA THR A 49 -61.78 19.82 -4.43
C THR A 49 -62.75 20.57 -5.40
N PRO A 50 -64.02 20.15 -5.77
CA PRO A 50 -64.94 19.12 -5.19
C PRO A 50 -65.94 18.35 -6.13
N LEU A 51 -66.73 17.44 -5.50
CA LEU A 51 -68.16 17.13 -5.69
C LEU A 51 -68.65 16.20 -6.83
N GLY A 52 -69.49 15.21 -6.47
CA GLY A 52 -70.44 14.56 -7.40
C GLY A 52 -70.78 13.10 -7.09
N ASP A 53 -71.86 12.91 -6.33
CA ASP A 53 -72.59 11.67 -6.02
C ASP A 53 -73.23 11.03 -7.28
N ASP A 54 -73.17 9.69 -7.43
CA ASP A 54 -74.36 8.83 -7.55
C ASP A 54 -73.95 7.34 -7.73
N THR A 55 -74.57 6.54 -6.87
CA THR A 55 -74.71 5.08 -6.83
C THR A 55 -74.97 4.40 -8.18
N ILE A 56 -74.38 3.23 -8.41
CA ILE A 56 -75.06 1.92 -8.63
C ILE A 56 -73.96 0.84 -8.73
N ASP A 57 -74.10 -0.16 -7.88
CA ASP A 57 -73.36 -1.41 -7.80
C ASP A 57 -73.71 -2.28 -9.02
N ASP A 58 -72.71 -2.61 -9.85
CA ASP A 58 -72.78 -3.78 -10.71
C ASP A 58 -71.41 -4.47 -10.73
N ASN A 59 -71.44 -5.70 -10.24
CA ASN A 59 -70.31 -6.52 -9.87
C ASN A 59 -69.84 -7.34 -11.07
N GLU A 60 -68.81 -6.87 -11.77
CA GLU A 60 -67.88 -7.70 -12.55
C GLU A 60 -66.49 -7.05 -12.51
N GLU A 61 -65.79 -7.24 -11.38
CA GLU A 61 -64.36 -6.91 -11.27
C GLU A 61 -63.56 -7.90 -12.13
N VAL A 62 -63.49 -7.63 -13.44
CA VAL A 62 -62.37 -8.10 -14.25
C VAL A 62 -61.15 -7.33 -13.73
N ILE A 63 -60.47 -7.91 -12.75
CA ILE A 63 -59.15 -7.45 -12.31
C ILE A 63 -58.21 -7.63 -13.51
N PHE A 64 -58.17 -6.63 -14.38
CA PHE A 64 -57.00 -6.41 -15.23
C PHE A 64 -55.88 -5.99 -14.28
N GLU A 65 -55.17 -6.99 -13.76
CA GLU A 65 -53.99 -6.78 -12.94
C GLU A 65 -53.05 -5.86 -13.72
N ARG A 66 -52.84 -4.66 -13.18
CA ARG A 66 -52.02 -3.63 -13.82
C ARG A 66 -50.64 -4.22 -14.11
N PRO A 67 -50.09 -4.07 -15.33
CA PRO A 67 -48.79 -4.62 -15.65
C PRO A 67 -47.75 -4.16 -14.61
N PRO A 68 -46.86 -5.06 -14.16
CA PRO A 68 -45.89 -4.74 -13.13
C PRO A 68 -45.12 -3.48 -13.50
N GLY A 69 -45.08 -2.53 -12.57
CA GLY A 69 -44.42 -1.25 -12.80
C GLY A 69 -42.93 -1.45 -13.10
N LYS A 70 -42.32 -0.50 -13.82
CA LYS A 70 -40.89 -0.52 -14.18
C LYS A 70 -39.94 -0.80 -12.99
N LYS A 71 -40.34 -0.48 -11.75
CA LYS A 71 -39.55 -0.77 -10.54
C LYS A 71 -39.58 -2.25 -10.15
N THR A 72 -40.75 -2.89 -10.22
CA THR A 72 -40.91 -4.32 -9.88
C THR A 72 -40.28 -5.20 -10.95
N GLU A 73 -40.44 -4.85 -12.23
CA GLU A 73 -39.74 -5.51 -13.36
C GLU A 73 -38.21 -5.45 -13.18
N LYS A 74 -37.67 -4.26 -12.87
CA LYS A 74 -36.23 -4.06 -12.63
C LYS A 74 -35.71 -4.82 -11.42
N GLU A 75 -36.51 -4.96 -10.38
CA GLU A 75 -36.15 -5.78 -9.22
C GLU A 75 -36.15 -7.27 -9.55
N ARG A 76 -37.15 -7.75 -10.31
CA ARG A 76 -37.20 -9.12 -10.82
C ARG A 76 -36.00 -9.43 -11.72
N GLU A 77 -35.64 -8.51 -12.61
CA GLU A 77 -34.47 -8.64 -13.48
C GLU A 77 -33.18 -8.71 -12.68
N ARG A 78 -33.02 -7.87 -11.65
CA ARG A 78 -31.86 -7.93 -10.74
C ARG A 78 -31.79 -9.25 -9.98
N LYS A 79 -32.92 -9.76 -9.49
CA LYS A 79 -32.98 -11.07 -8.82
C LYS A 79 -32.66 -12.22 -9.78
N ARG A 80 -33.12 -12.14 -11.04
CA ARG A 80 -32.79 -13.13 -12.08
C ARG A 80 -31.30 -13.14 -12.39
N LYS A 81 -30.68 -11.97 -12.58
CA LYS A 81 -29.22 -11.83 -12.81
C LYS A 81 -28.38 -12.23 -11.59
N ALA A 82 -28.90 -12.08 -10.38
CA ALA A 82 -28.25 -12.57 -9.17
C ALA A 82 -28.40 -14.08 -8.99
N ALA A 83 -29.45 -14.67 -9.55
CA ALA A 83 -29.73 -16.11 -9.56
C ALA A 83 -29.19 -16.82 -10.82
N GLU A 84 -28.63 -16.09 -11.78
CA GLU A 84 -27.79 -16.64 -12.84
C GLU A 84 -26.56 -17.25 -12.16
N SER A 85 -26.68 -18.54 -11.84
CA SER A 85 -25.67 -19.39 -11.25
C SER A 85 -24.34 -19.13 -11.95
N CYS A 86 -23.37 -18.55 -11.24
CA CYS A 86 -21.99 -18.60 -11.71
C CYS A 86 -21.64 -20.08 -11.90
N ASP A 87 -21.04 -20.38 -13.05
CA ASP A 87 -20.51 -21.70 -13.35
C ASP A 87 -19.60 -22.15 -12.19
N ALA A 88 -19.82 -23.36 -11.69
CA ALA A 88 -19.05 -23.89 -10.57
C ALA A 88 -17.56 -23.90 -10.89
N GLU A 89 -17.20 -24.18 -12.15
CA GLU A 89 -15.83 -24.17 -12.65
C GLU A 89 -15.22 -22.75 -12.60
N PHE A 90 -16.03 -21.72 -12.88
CA PHE A 90 -15.59 -20.33 -12.82
C PHE A 90 -15.34 -19.85 -11.38
N VAL A 91 -16.22 -20.24 -10.44
CA VAL A 91 -16.05 -19.92 -9.02
C VAL A 91 -14.84 -20.65 -8.43
N GLU A 92 -14.64 -21.92 -8.81
CA GLU A 92 -13.46 -22.69 -8.41
C GLU A 92 -12.17 -22.07 -8.95
N ALA A 93 -12.14 -21.69 -10.23
CA ALA A 93 -11.00 -21.01 -10.84
C ALA A 93 -10.66 -19.68 -10.12
N LEU A 94 -11.67 -18.86 -9.80
CA LEU A 94 -11.47 -17.63 -9.02
C LEU A 94 -10.91 -17.92 -7.63
N THR A 95 -11.43 -18.95 -6.96
CA THR A 95 -10.98 -19.34 -5.62
C THR A 95 -9.52 -19.80 -5.64
N CYS A 96 -9.15 -20.62 -6.63
CA CYS A 96 -7.77 -21.05 -6.85
C CYS A 96 -6.84 -19.84 -7.07
N MET A 97 -7.20 -18.93 -7.98
CA MET A 97 -6.41 -17.71 -8.22
C MET A 97 -6.25 -16.83 -6.97
N THR A 98 -7.30 -16.71 -6.14
CA THR A 98 -7.20 -15.95 -4.88
C THR A 98 -6.28 -16.62 -3.87
N ASN A 99 -6.32 -17.95 -3.78
CA ASN A 99 -5.47 -18.72 -2.88
C ASN A 99 -4.02 -18.67 -3.34
N ASP A 100 -3.75 -18.87 -4.63
CA ASP A 100 -2.40 -18.77 -5.21
C ASP A 100 -1.80 -17.39 -4.98
N ARG A 101 -2.60 -16.33 -5.16
CA ARG A 101 -2.17 -14.97 -4.86
C ARG A 101 -1.85 -14.79 -3.38
N ALA A 102 -2.65 -15.35 -2.48
CA ALA A 102 -2.41 -15.27 -1.04
C ALA A 102 -1.12 -16.01 -0.64
N VAL A 103 -0.91 -17.21 -1.19
CA VAL A 103 0.30 -18.01 -0.96
C VAL A 103 1.53 -17.27 -1.47
N PHE A 104 1.53 -16.82 -2.73
CA PHE A 104 2.64 -16.06 -3.31
C PHE A 104 2.99 -14.81 -2.49
N MET A 105 1.98 -14.08 -2.02
CA MET A 105 2.19 -12.90 -1.17
C MET A 105 2.76 -13.25 0.20
N SER A 106 2.32 -14.36 0.80
CA SER A 106 2.86 -14.88 2.06
C SER A 106 4.31 -15.32 1.92
N GLU A 107 4.62 -16.13 0.91
CA GLU A 107 5.98 -16.61 0.63
C GLU A 107 6.94 -15.45 0.38
N ARG A 108 6.52 -14.45 -0.41
CA ARG A 108 7.33 -13.25 -0.65
C ARG A 108 7.64 -12.49 0.65
N ARG A 109 6.66 -12.35 1.55
CA ARG A 109 6.87 -11.72 2.87
C ARG A 109 7.81 -12.53 3.76
N GLN A 110 7.68 -13.86 3.74
CA GLN A 110 8.58 -14.73 4.49
C GLN A 110 10.00 -14.67 3.94
N ALA A 111 10.18 -14.64 2.62
CA ALA A 111 11.49 -14.52 1.99
C ALA A 111 12.17 -13.19 2.36
N THR A 112 11.45 -12.07 2.32
CA THR A 112 12.00 -10.76 2.74
C THR A 112 12.33 -10.77 4.23
N SER A 113 11.46 -11.33 5.08
CA SER A 113 11.70 -11.40 6.52
C SER A 113 12.93 -12.26 6.86
N LYS A 114 13.11 -13.41 6.19
CA LYS A 114 14.30 -14.26 6.36
C LYS A 114 15.57 -13.52 5.93
N LEU A 115 15.56 -12.83 4.78
CA LEU A 115 16.69 -12.04 4.32
C LEU A 115 17.06 -10.92 5.30
N ASP A 116 16.08 -10.25 5.90
CA ASP A 116 16.32 -9.21 6.90
C ASP A 116 16.94 -9.78 8.18
N VAL A 117 16.43 -10.93 8.64
CA VAL A 117 16.99 -11.65 9.80
C VAL A 117 18.43 -12.08 9.53
N ASP A 118 18.70 -12.69 8.37
CA ASP A 118 20.04 -13.14 7.99
C ASP A 118 21.02 -11.97 7.88
N ARG A 119 20.56 -10.85 7.30
CA ARG A 119 21.35 -9.60 7.23
C ARG A 119 21.65 -9.06 8.62
N ALA A 120 20.67 -9.03 9.52
CA ALA A 120 20.86 -8.58 10.89
C ALA A 120 21.86 -9.48 11.65
N GLN A 121 21.72 -10.80 11.52
CA GLN A 121 22.65 -11.75 12.13
C GLN A 121 24.08 -11.59 11.60
N LEU A 122 24.24 -11.37 10.29
CA LEU A 122 25.55 -11.14 9.69
C LEU A 122 26.19 -9.86 10.22
N LEU A 123 25.42 -8.78 10.38
CA LEU A 123 25.90 -7.52 10.94
C LEU A 123 26.37 -7.69 12.41
N VAL A 124 25.59 -8.40 13.23
CA VAL A 124 25.97 -8.71 14.63
C VAL A 124 27.26 -9.53 14.67
N LYS A 125 27.37 -10.57 13.83
CA LYS A 125 28.58 -11.41 13.76
C LYS A 125 29.80 -10.62 13.29
N LYS A 126 29.63 -9.74 12.30
CA LYS A 126 30.69 -8.86 11.80
C LYS A 126 31.14 -7.86 12.85
N LYS A 127 30.20 -7.22 13.56
CA LYS A 127 30.49 -6.31 14.68
C LYS A 127 31.28 -7.03 15.78
N ARG A 128 30.84 -8.22 16.20
CA ARG A 128 31.54 -9.02 17.21
C ARG A 128 32.98 -9.35 16.80
N ARG A 129 33.20 -9.75 15.54
CA ARG A 129 34.54 -10.02 15.00
C ARG A 129 35.41 -8.76 15.03
N ASN A 130 34.88 -7.64 14.53
CA ASN A 130 35.61 -6.38 14.52
C ASN A 130 35.92 -5.92 15.95
N ASP A 131 35.00 -6.07 16.90
CA ASP A 131 35.25 -5.76 18.31
C ASP A 131 36.39 -6.62 18.89
N THR A 132 36.46 -7.91 18.55
CA THR A 132 37.56 -8.77 18.99
C THR A 132 38.90 -8.41 18.36
N GLU A 133 38.92 -8.05 17.08
CA GLU A 133 40.13 -7.59 16.38
C GLU A 133 40.60 -6.24 16.93
N ASN A 134 39.68 -5.28 17.09
CA ASN A 134 39.97 -3.98 17.70
C ASN A 134 40.53 -4.14 19.11
N ARG A 135 40.03 -5.09 19.91
CA ARG A 135 40.60 -5.36 21.25
C ARG A 135 42.04 -5.89 21.18
N LYS A 136 42.39 -6.68 20.17
CA LYS A 136 43.77 -7.14 19.98
C LYS A 136 44.69 -5.98 19.63
N ILE A 137 44.26 -5.11 18.71
CA ILE A 137 44.99 -3.91 18.31
C ILE A 137 45.13 -2.95 19.51
N ASP A 138 44.05 -2.69 20.26
CA ASP A 138 44.05 -1.88 21.48
C ASP A 138 45.12 -2.42 22.48
N MET A 139 45.19 -3.74 22.68
CA MET A 139 46.21 -4.36 23.55
C MET A 139 47.63 -4.20 23.03
N GLU A 140 47.83 -4.29 21.72
CA GLU A 140 49.14 -4.11 21.09
C GLU A 140 49.63 -2.67 21.22
N ILE A 141 48.76 -1.69 20.98
CA ILE A 141 49.02 -0.26 21.20
C ILE A 141 49.43 0.00 22.66
N MET A 142 48.69 -0.55 23.63
CA MET A 142 48.98 -0.37 25.05
C MET A 142 50.30 -1.01 25.50
N LYS A 143 50.74 -2.08 24.82
CA LYS A 143 52.00 -2.78 25.13
C LYS A 143 53.22 -2.20 24.39
N MET A 144 53.01 -1.29 23.43
CA MET A 144 54.09 -0.71 22.64
C MET A 144 55.04 0.11 23.53
N ASP A 145 56.33 -0.23 23.51
CA ASP A 145 57.36 0.56 24.17
C ASP A 145 57.71 1.80 23.33
N LEU A 146 57.84 2.94 24.01
CA LEU A 146 58.08 4.24 23.40
C LEU A 146 59.51 4.76 23.66
N ALA A 147 60.30 4.08 24.50
CA ALA A 147 61.62 4.56 24.92
C ALA A 147 62.58 4.75 23.73
N GLY A 148 62.50 3.88 22.72
CA GLY A 148 63.34 3.91 21.52
C GLY A 148 62.83 4.76 20.35
N MET A 149 61.67 5.41 20.49
CA MET A 149 61.05 6.17 19.39
C MET A 149 61.49 7.65 19.37
N ASN A 150 61.47 8.24 18.17
CA ASN A 150 61.67 9.68 17.99
C ASN A 150 60.53 10.50 18.64
N GLY A 151 60.75 11.79 18.87
CA GLY A 151 59.79 12.63 19.62
C GLY A 151 58.37 12.63 19.03
N MET A 152 58.25 12.73 17.71
CA MET A 152 56.96 12.78 17.01
C MET A 152 56.21 11.45 17.07
N GLN A 153 56.91 10.34 16.83
CA GLN A 153 56.34 8.99 16.91
C GLN A 153 55.91 8.65 18.35
N ARG A 154 56.76 9.00 19.32
CA ARG A 154 56.46 8.82 20.75
C ARG A 154 55.18 9.54 21.13
N GLU A 155 55.02 10.80 20.74
CA GLU A 155 53.81 11.58 21.03
C GLU A 155 52.57 10.96 20.38
N TYR A 156 52.68 10.55 19.11
CA TYR A 156 51.59 9.89 18.38
C TYR A 156 51.09 8.63 19.11
N PHE A 157 51.98 7.70 19.44
CA PHE A 157 51.59 6.45 20.10
C PHE A 157 51.14 6.67 21.55
N LEU A 158 51.70 7.66 22.25
CA LEU A 158 51.26 8.03 23.59
C LEU A 158 49.82 8.57 23.58
N ASN A 159 49.44 9.33 22.55
CA ASN A 159 48.06 9.79 22.37
C ASN A 159 47.10 8.63 22.04
N LEU A 160 47.53 7.67 21.20
CA LEU A 160 46.79 6.43 20.94
C LEU A 160 46.57 5.60 22.21
N GLN A 161 47.60 5.43 23.05
CA GLN A 161 47.49 4.73 24.33
C GLN A 161 46.46 5.40 25.25
N LYS A 162 46.49 6.74 25.34
CA LYS A 162 45.48 7.51 26.09
C LYS A 162 44.06 7.30 25.54
N GLU A 163 43.88 7.32 24.22
CA GLU A 163 42.58 7.11 23.60
C GLU A 163 42.05 5.69 23.88
N VAL A 164 42.90 4.67 23.73
CA VAL A 164 42.55 3.28 24.04
C VAL A 164 42.18 3.11 25.51
N PHE A 165 42.92 3.76 26.41
CA PHE A 165 42.63 3.76 27.84
C PHE A 165 41.28 4.40 28.14
N GLU A 166 41.01 5.59 27.60
CA GLU A 166 39.73 6.29 27.79
C GLU A 166 38.54 5.52 27.21
N LYS A 167 38.71 4.93 26.03
CA LYS A 167 37.71 4.05 25.41
C LYS A 167 37.42 2.85 26.31
N SER A 168 38.46 2.25 26.91
CA SER A 168 38.31 1.16 27.87
C SER A 168 37.59 1.60 29.14
N ARG A 169 37.97 2.74 29.71
CA ARG A 169 37.33 3.34 30.88
C ARG A 169 35.83 3.56 30.66
N LYS A 170 35.44 4.11 29.52
CA LYS A 170 34.02 4.31 29.14
C LYS A 170 33.25 2.99 29.00
N ARG A 171 33.88 1.94 28.45
CA ARG A 171 33.27 0.60 28.35
C ARG A 171 32.96 0.02 29.73
N PHE A 172 33.84 0.18 30.70
CA PHE A 172 33.64 -0.32 32.07
C PHE A 172 32.75 0.58 32.93
N SER A 173 32.66 1.87 32.60
CA SER A 173 31.81 2.83 33.32
C SER A 173 30.36 2.86 32.83
N SER A 174 30.04 2.22 31.71
CA SER A 174 28.66 2.10 31.23
C SER A 174 27.93 1.01 32.02
N PRO A 175 26.74 1.27 32.61
CA PRO A 175 25.96 0.23 33.27
C PRO A 175 25.64 -0.87 32.25
N SER A 176 25.84 -2.14 32.62
CA SER A 176 25.27 -3.25 31.85
C SER A 176 23.76 -3.04 31.76
N GLN A 177 23.26 -2.70 30.57
CA GLN A 177 21.85 -2.85 30.20
C GLN A 177 21.60 -4.27 29.70
#